data_AF-A0A7G9Z7K3-F1
#
_entry.id   AF-A0A7G9Z7K3-F1
#
_cell.length_a   1.000
_cell.length_b   1.000
_cell.length_c   1.000
_cell.angle_alpha   90.00
_cell.angle_beta   90.00
_cell.angle_gamma   90.00
#
_symmetry.space_group_name_H-M   'P 1'
#
loop_
_entity.id
_entity.type
_entity.pdbx_description
1 polymer ?
#
loop_
_entity_poly.entity_id
_entity_poly.type
_entity_poly.pdbx_seq_one_letter_code
_entity_poly.pdbx_strand_id
1 'polypeptide(L)' 'MAAIKRIPVSPEILEELSRLKEPEQTFGELIAGMIEREKKFRLLKEMKRIEESAEFVEI' A
#
# COMPACT_ATOMS: atom_id res chain seq x y z
N MET A 1 -9.92 -22.27 6.32
CA MET A 1 -10.27 -21.44 5.15
C MET A 1 -10.34 -19.99 5.58
N ALA A 2 -9.58 -19.10 4.92
CA ALA A 2 -9.76 -17.67 5.13
C ALA A 2 -11.15 -17.25 4.61
N ALA A 3 -11.82 -16.33 5.31
CA ALA A 3 -13.11 -15.83 4.87
C ALA A 3 -12.95 -15.00 3.59
N ILE A 4 -13.64 -15.41 2.51
CA ILE A 4 -13.66 -14.64 1.26
C ILE A 4 -14.67 -13.51 1.42
N LYS A 5 -14.20 -12.26 1.38
CA LYS A 5 -15.04 -11.06 1.36
C LYS A 5 -15.06 -10.47 -0.05
N ARG A 6 -16.24 -10.03 -0.50
CA ARG A 6 -16.41 -9.32 -1.77
C ARG A 6 -16.28 -7.82 -1.53
N ILE A 7 -15.48 -7.15 -2.35
CA ILE A 7 -15.33 -5.68 -2.34
C ILE A 7 -15.86 -5.19 -3.68
N PRO A 8 -16.96 -4.41 -3.70
CA PRO A 8 -17.44 -3.83 -4.94
C PRO A 8 -16.44 -2.76 -5.43
N VAL A 9 -16.07 -2.84 -6.70
CA VAL A 9 -15.22 -1.88 -7.39
C VAL A 9 -15.85 -1.53 -8.73
N SER A 10 -15.55 -0.35 -9.26
CA SER A 10 -16.00 0.00 -10.61
C SER A 10 -15.24 -0.80 -11.68
N PRO A 11 -15.80 -0.96 -12.89
CA PRO A 11 -15.14 -1.66 -13.98
C PRO A 11 -13.76 -1.07 -14.32
N GLU A 12 -13.63 0.25 -14.27
CA GLU A 12 -12.39 0.98 -14.57
C GLU A 12 -11.31 0.63 -13.53
N ILE A 13 -11.66 0.59 -12.24
CA ILE A 13 -10.74 0.20 -11.17
C ILE A 13 -10.32 -1.27 -11.34
N LEU A 14 -11.24 -2.15 -11.71
CA LEU A 14 -10.93 -3.56 -11.92
C LEU A 14 -9.95 -3.76 -13.09
N GLU A 15 -10.10 -2.99 -14.17
CA GLU A 15 -9.19 -3.02 -15.31
C GLU A 15 -7.78 -2.57 -14.90
N GLU A 16 -7.66 -1.46 -14.19
CA GLU A 16 -6.38 -0.97 -13.68
C GLU A 16 -5.71 -1.97 -12.72
N LEU A 17 -6.47 -2.58 -11.81
CA LEU A 17 -5.95 -3.65 -10.95
C LEU A 17 -5.47 -4.85 -11.77
N SER A 18 -6.16 -5.20 -12.85
CA SER A 18 -5.76 -6.32 -13.72
C SER A 18 -4.44 -6.03 -14.44
N ARG A 19 -4.19 -4.78 -14.84
CA ARG A 19 -2.93 -4.36 -15.49
C ARG A 19 -1.74 -4.39 -14.54
N LEU A 20 -1.98 -4.21 -13.24
CA LEU A 20 -0.94 -4.27 -12.21
C LEU A 20 -0.60 -5.69 -11.75
N LYS A 21 -1.36 -6.70 -12.19
CA LYS A 21 -1.21 -8.07 -11.73
C LYS A 21 -0.05 -8.77 -12.44
N GLU A 22 0.79 -9.46 -11.68
CA GLU A 22 1.82 -10.34 -12.22
C GLU A 22 1.21 -11.66 -12.73
N PRO A 23 1.93 -12.41 -13.61
CA PRO A 23 1.49 -13.74 -14.03
C PRO A 23 1.18 -14.63 -12.81
N GLU A 24 0.07 -15.37 -12.88
CA GLU A 24 -0.40 -16.30 -11.83
C GLU A 24 -0.78 -15.69 -10.47
N GLN A 25 -0.49 -14.41 -10.24
CA GLN A 25 -0.85 -13.71 -9.01
C GLN A 25 -2.38 -13.56 -8.87
N THR A 26 -2.89 -13.57 -7.65
CA THR A 26 -4.30 -13.27 -7.34
C THR A 26 -4.49 -11.79 -7.01
N PHE A 27 -5.72 -11.26 -7.10
CA PHE A 27 -6.00 -9.90 -6.63
C PHE A 27 -5.73 -9.74 -5.12
N GLY A 28 -5.90 -10.81 -4.33
CA GLY A 28 -5.58 -10.78 -2.91
C GLY A 28 -4.09 -10.55 -2.65
N GLU A 29 -3.23 -11.23 -3.40
CA GLU A 29 -1.77 -11.06 -3.31
C GLU A 29 -1.32 -9.69 -3.83
N LEU A 30 -1.91 -9.21 -4.93
CA LEU A 30 -1.65 -7.86 -5.42
C LEU A 30 -2.00 -6.81 -4.36
N ILE A 31 -3.20 -6.89 -3.79
CA ILE A 31 -3.66 -5.96 -2.74
C ILE A 31 -2.77 -6.05 -1.50
N ALA A 32 -2.36 -7.25 -1.09
CA ALA A 32 -1.43 -7.43 0.04
C ALA A 32 -0.09 -6.71 -0.23
N GLY A 33 0.46 -6.85 -1.44
CA GLY A 33 1.67 -6.13 -1.85
C GLY A 33 1.48 -4.62 -1.88
N MET A 34 0.34 -4.13 -2.35
CA MET A 34 0.01 -2.69 -2.33
C MET A 34 -0.08 -2.14 -0.90
N ILE A 35 -0.70 -2.88 0.02
CA ILE A 35 -0.80 -2.51 1.44
C ILE A 35 0.59 -2.35 2.06
N GLU A 36 1.49 -3.31 1.82
CA GLU A 36 2.85 -3.25 2.36
C GLU A 36 3.66 -2.08 1.79
N ARG A 37 3.50 -1.77 0.50
CA ARG A 37 4.12 -0.58 -0.12
C ARG A 37 3.61 0.71 0.50
N GLU A 38 2.30 0.85 0.69
CA GLU A 38 1.69 2.04 1.29
C GLU A 38 2.15 2.25 2.74
N LYS A 39 2.22 1.18 3.55
CA LYS A 39 2.76 1.25 4.92
C LYS A 39 4.18 1.78 4.94
N LYS A 40 5.06 1.23 4.08
CA LYS A 40 6.46 1.66 3.97
C LYS A 40 6.56 3.11 3.52
N PHE A 41 5.76 3.52 2.53
CA PHE A 41 5.73 4.89 2.05
C PHE A 41 5.32 5.88 3.16
N ARG A 42 4.27 5.57 3.92
CA ARG A 42 3.83 6.40 5.06
C ARG A 42 4.89 6.51 6.13
N LEU A 43 5.53 5.40 6.48
CA LEU A 43 6.61 5.39 7.47
C LEU A 43 7.75 6.32 7.04
N LEU A 44 8.24 6.20 5.81
CA LEU A 44 9.31 7.06 5.30
C LEU A 44 8.90 8.54 5.26
N LYS A 45 7.66 8.82 4.86
CA LYS A 45 7.12 10.18 4.85
C LYS A 45 7.07 10.78 6.26
N GLU A 46 6.69 9.98 7.25
CA GLU A 46 6.63 10.40 8.64
C GLU A 46 8.01 10.64 9.24
N MET A 47 8.97 9.75 8.98
CA MET A 47 10.37 9.94 9.40
C MET A 47 10.95 11.24 8.85
N LYS A 48 10.75 11.49 7.55
CA LYS A 48 11.20 12.74 6.92
C LYS A 48 10.58 13.97 7.57
N ARG A 49 9.28 13.91 7.91
CA ARG A 49 8.61 15.00 8.63
C ARG A 49 9.23 15.25 10.00
N ILE A 50 9.59 14.19 10.73
CA ILE A 50 10.24 14.29 12.04
C ILE A 50 11.63 14.93 11.89
N GLU A 51 12.45 14.49 10.93
CA GLU A 51 13.76 15.11 10.66
C GLU A 51 13.65 16.61 10.34
N GLU A 52 12.66 17.00 9.54
CA GLU A 52 12.43 18.41 9.17
C GLU A 52 11.88 19.27 10.31
N SER A 53 11.23 18.67 11.31
CA SER A 53 10.59 19.39 12.43
C SER A 53 11.28 19.20 13.78
N ALA A 54 12.31 18.37 13.85
CA ALA A 54 13.10 18.19 15.05
C ALA A 54 13.96 19.44 15.27
N GLU A 55 13.64 20.21 16.32
CA GLU A 55 14.60 21.13 16.92
C GLU A 55 15.66 20.29 17.63
N PHE A 56 16.81 20.12 16.96
CA PHE A 56 17.97 19.48 17.56
C PHE A 56 18.49 20.37 18.70
N VAL A 57 18.34 19.90 19.94
CA VAL A 57 19.02 20.49 21.11
C VAL A 57 20.32 19.71 21.33
N GLU A 58 21.45 20.38 21.13
CA GLU A 58 22.77 19.85 21.52
C GLU A 58 22.81 19.72 23.06
N ILE A 59 23.26 18.56 23.56
CA ILE A 59 23.45 18.26 24.99
C ILE A 59 24.95 18.20 25.27
#